data_AF-A0A8J8SGS1-F1
#
_entry.id   AF-A0A8J8SGS1-F1
#
_cell.length_a   1.000
_cell.length_b   1.000
_cell.length_c   1.000
_cell.angle_alpha   90.00
_cell.angle_beta   90.00
_cell.angle_gamma   90.00
#
_symmetry.space_group_name_H-M   'P 1'
#
loop_
_entity.id
_entity.type
_entity.pdbx_description
1 polymer ?
#
loop_
_entity_poly.entity_id
_entity_poly.type
_entity_poly.pdbx_seq_one_letter_code
_entity_poly.pdbx_strand_id
1 'polypeptide(L)' 'MELSPKDCLKKAILDTQEKVRDYETHAKNIEDEAISNCFKKYAEEEGRQAAELQELLNKY' A
#
# COMPACT_ATOMS: atom_id res chain seq x y z
N MET A 1 6.04 -17.99 17.66
CA MET A 1 5.08 -17.00 18.20
C MET A 1 3.95 -16.90 17.20
N GLU A 2 2.71 -17.05 17.64
CA GLU A 2 1.55 -16.66 16.82
C GLU A 2 1.45 -15.14 16.80
N LEU A 3 1.21 -14.56 15.62
CA LEU A 3 1.00 -13.12 15.49
C LEU A 3 -0.36 -12.76 16.09
N SER A 4 -0.41 -11.71 16.92
CA SER A 4 -1.70 -11.17 17.34
C SER A 4 -2.42 -10.54 16.15
N PRO A 5 -3.77 -10.40 16.18
CA PRO A 5 -4.49 -9.65 15.15
C PRO A 5 -3.94 -8.23 14.92
N LYS A 6 -3.44 -7.59 15.99
CA LYS A 6 -2.80 -6.27 15.92
C LYS A 6 -1.47 -6.29 15.17
N ASP A 7 -0.68 -7.34 15.35
CA ASP A 7 0.59 -7.51 14.64
C ASP A 7 0.35 -7.82 13.16
N CYS A 8 -0.69 -8.60 12.84
CA CYS A 8 -1.14 -8.83 11.47
C CYS A 8 -1.53 -7.52 10.77
N LEU A 9 -2.31 -6.66 11.44
CA LEU A 9 -2.70 -5.36 10.89
C LEU A 9 -1.50 -4.44 10.67
N LYS A 10 -0.59 -4.32 11.65
CA LYS A 10 0.63 -3.51 11.50
C LYS A 10 1.49 -3.98 10.33
N LYS A 11 1.66 -5.29 10.18
CA LYS A 11 2.42 -5.85 9.08
C LYS A 11 1.75 -5.55 7.74
N ALA A 12 0.45 -5.79 7.63
CA ALA A 12 -0.30 -5.49 6.41
C ALA A 12 -0.21 -4.00 6.01
N ILE A 13 -0.29 -3.08 6.98
CA ILE A 13 -0.13 -1.64 6.72
C ILE A 13 1.26 -1.34 6.13
N LEU A 14 2.32 -1.90 6.73
CA LEU A 14 3.69 -1.69 6.25
C LEU A 14 3.89 -2.25 4.84
N ASP A 15 3.41 -3.46 4.59
CA ASP A 15 3.50 -4.14 3.29
C ASP A 15 2.74 -3.34 2.21
N THR A 16 1.53 -2.85 2.52
CA THR A 16 0.75 -1.99 1.62
C THR A 16 1.44 -0.66 1.35
N GLN A 17 2.01 -0.01 2.38
CA GLN A 17 2.78 1.23 2.21
C GLN A 17 4.07 1.02 1.40
N GLU A 18 4.67 -0.17 1.43
CA GLU A 18 5.79 -0.55 0.57
C GLU A 18 5.37 -0.59 -0.90
N LYS A 19 4.25 -1.25 -1.21
CA LYS A 19 3.72 -1.26 -2.57
C LYS A 19 3.40 0.13 -3.11
N VAL A 20 2.88 1.03 -2.27
CA VAL A 20 2.66 2.44 -2.68
C VAL A 20 3.98 3.05 -3.16
N ARG A 21 5.05 2.92 -2.35
CA ARG A 21 6.39 3.45 -2.69
C ARG A 21 6.94 2.81 -3.97
N ASP A 22 6.75 1.51 -4.15
CA ASP A 22 7.22 0.78 -5.32
C ASP A 22 6.48 1.24 -6.58
N TYR A 23 5.15 1.33 -6.53
CA TYR A 23 4.33 1.81 -7.65
C TYR A 23 4.63 3.27 -8.00
N GLU A 24 4.80 4.15 -7.02
CA GLU A 24 5.24 5.53 -7.28
C GLU A 24 6.62 5.57 -7.94
N THR A 25 7.54 4.70 -7.52
CA THR A 25 8.88 4.60 -8.09
C THR A 25 8.83 4.08 -9.53
N HIS A 26 8.04 3.05 -9.81
CA HIS A 26 7.84 2.54 -11.17
C HIS A 26 7.19 3.59 -12.08
N ALA A 27 6.15 4.27 -11.60
CA ALA A 27 5.46 5.32 -12.35
C ALA A 27 6.39 6.47 -12.78
N LYS A 28 7.40 6.81 -11.95
CA LYS A 28 8.39 7.86 -12.22
C LYS A 28 9.46 7.43 -13.23
N ASN A 29 9.77 6.15 -13.32
CA ASN A 29 10.89 5.63 -14.09
C ASN A 29 10.49 4.98 -15.43
N ILE A 30 9.19 4.84 -15.72
CA ILE A 30 8.68 4.23 -16.94
C ILE A 30 8.13 5.31 -17.87
N GLU A 31 8.62 5.33 -19.11
CA GLU A 31 8.21 6.29 -20.15
C GLU A 31 6.86 5.96 -20.77
N ASP A 32 6.48 4.67 -20.84
CA ASP A 32 5.19 4.25 -21.38
C ASP A 32 4.06 4.82 -20.50
N GLU A 33 3.28 5.74 -21.07
CA GLU A 33 2.24 6.45 -20.33
C GLU A 33 1.14 5.53 -19.81
N ALA A 34 0.79 4.48 -20.54
CA ALA A 34 -0.26 3.54 -20.13
C ALA A 34 0.20 2.76 -18.89
N ILE A 35 1.45 2.29 -18.89
CA ILE A 35 2.05 1.58 -17.76
C ILE A 35 2.28 2.54 -16.57
N SER A 36 2.80 3.75 -16.81
CA SER A 36 3.01 4.76 -15.76
C SER A 36 1.69 5.13 -15.07
N ASN A 37 0.63 5.36 -15.84
CA ASN A 37 -0.68 5.70 -15.28
C ASN A 37 -1.34 4.52 -14.54
N CYS A 38 -1.10 3.29 -15.00
CA CYS A 38 -1.51 2.10 -14.27
C CYS A 38 -0.88 2.04 -12.88
N PHE A 39 0.43 2.27 -12.78
CA PHE A 39 1.13 2.29 -11.49
C PHE A 39 0.67 3.45 -10.58
N LYS A 40 0.40 4.64 -11.12
CA LYS A 40 -0.17 5.74 -10.32
C LYS A 40 -1.51 5.35 -9.72
N LYS A 41 -2.40 4.74 -10.52
CA LYS A 41 -3.69 4.26 -10.05
C LYS A 41 -3.53 3.24 -8.91
N TYR A 42 -2.62 2.29 -9.06
CA TYR A 42 -2.39 1.27 -8.02
C TYR A 42 -1.76 1.86 -6.76
N ALA A 43 -0.88 2.85 -6.86
CA ALA A 43 -0.36 3.57 -5.70
C ALA A 43 -1.49 4.23 -4.90
N GLU A 44 -2.46 4.87 -5.57
CA GLU A 44 -3.63 5.46 -4.91
C GLU A 44 -4.54 4.39 -4.26
N GLU A 45 -4.75 3.26 -4.93
CA GLU A 45 -5.58 2.16 -4.42
C GLU A 45 -4.95 1.50 -3.19
N GLU A 46 -3.66 1.18 -3.21
CA GLU A 46 -2.94 0.67 -2.04
C GLU A 46 -2.90 1.73 -0.93
N GLY A 47 -2.75 3.02 -1.25
CA GLY A 47 -2.85 4.10 -0.27
C GLY A 47 -4.19 4.13 0.47
N ARG A 48 -5.30 3.94 -0.25
CA ARG A 48 -6.64 3.80 0.35
C ARG A 48 -6.75 2.55 1.23
N GLN A 49 -6.19 1.42 0.79
CA GLN A 49 -6.17 0.18 1.58
C GLN A 49 -5.38 0.34 2.89
N ALA A 50 -4.21 1.01 2.85
CA ALA A 50 -3.43 1.29 4.06
C ALA A 50 -4.21 2.15 5.06
N ALA A 51 -4.96 3.14 4.59
CA ALA A 51 -5.81 3.97 5.43
C ALA A 51 -6.92 3.15 6.10
N GLU A 52 -7.61 2.29 5.36
CA GLU A 52 -8.65 1.40 5.90
C GLU A 52 -8.09 0.43 6.96
N LEU A 53 -6.92 -0.17 6.69
CA LEU A 53 -6.24 -1.03 7.66
C LEU A 53 -5.83 -0.25 8.92
N GLN A 54 -5.38 1.00 8.77
CA GLN A 54 -5.05 1.87 9.90
C GLN A 54 -6.28 2.24 10.73
N GLU A 55 -7.44 2.48 10.09
CA GLU A 55 -8.70 2.70 10.80
C GLU A 55 -9.14 1.47 11.59
N LEU A 56 -8.97 0.27 11.02
CA LEU A 56 -9.21 -0.98 11.76
C LEU A 56 -8.26 -1.11 12.94
N LEU A 57 -6.96 -0.88 12.74
CA LEU A 57 -5.96 -0.92 13.81
C LEU A 57 -6.27 0.04 14.96
N ASN A 58 -6.87 1.20 14.68
CA ASN A 58 -7.27 2.16 15.71
C ASN A 58 -8.52 1.74 16.50
N LYS A 59 -9.33 0.82 15.96
CA LYS A 59 -10.50 0.24 16.64
C LYS A 59 -10.13 -0.95 17.56
N TYR A 60 -8.92 -1.50 17.42
CA TYR A 60 -8.37 -2.63 18.18
C TYR A 60 -7.30 -2.22 19.21
#